data_AF-A0A7S8CWA3-F1
#
_entry.id   AF-A0A7S8CWA3-F1
#
_cell.length_a   1.000
_cell.length_b   1.000
_cell.length_c   1.000
_cell.angle_alpha   90.00
_cell.angle_beta   90.00
_cell.angle_gamma   90.00
#
_symmetry.space_group_name_H-M   'P 1'
#
loop_
_entity.id
_entity.type
_entity.pdbx_description
1 polymer ?
#
loop_
_entity_poly.entity_id
_entity_poly.type
_entity_poly.pdbx_seq_one_letter_code
_entity_poly.pdbx_strand_id
1 'polypeptide(L)'
;WHGMRQKNTPYMDGVPGITQCPIPPGGSYTYNFTISDQSGTYWWHSHYSNAMADGLWGPLIVHSVHEPIQRGRDYDEDRIVFVTDW
;
A
#
# COMPACT_ATOMS: atom_id res chain seq x y z
N TRP A 1 2.27 -4.96 1.08
CA TRP A 1 1.34 -3.88 0.67
C TRP A 1 0.01 -4.10 1.35
N HIS A 2 -0.32 -3.31 2.38
CA HIS A 2 -1.35 -3.72 3.34
C HIS A 2 -2.74 -3.73 2.70
N GLY A 3 -3.36 -4.91 2.64
CA GLY A 3 -4.70 -5.14 2.08
C GLY A 3 -4.76 -5.42 0.58
N MET A 4 -3.63 -5.33 -0.14
CA MET A 4 -3.56 -5.79 -1.54
C MET A 4 -3.57 -7.32 -1.58
N ARG A 5 -4.46 -7.92 -2.38
CA ARG A 5 -4.60 -9.39 -2.46
C ARG A 5 -3.40 -10.10 -3.09
N GLN A 6 -2.55 -9.39 -3.83
CA GLN A 6 -1.39 -9.95 -4.54
C GLN A 6 -1.74 -11.18 -5.40
N LYS A 7 -2.90 -11.14 -6.07
CA LYS A 7 -3.38 -12.23 -6.92
C LYS A 7 -2.38 -12.47 -8.06
N ASN A 8 -1.93 -13.71 -8.21
CA ASN A 8 -0.89 -14.13 -9.17
C ASN A 8 0.49 -13.47 -8.96
N THR A 9 0.67 -12.68 -7.91
CA THR A 9 1.88 -11.91 -7.59
C THR A 9 2.29 -12.04 -6.12
N PRO A 10 2.21 -13.22 -5.48
CA PRO A 10 2.48 -13.35 -4.04
C PRO A 10 3.91 -12.92 -3.64
N TYR A 11 4.87 -13.04 -4.56
CA TYR A 11 6.26 -12.58 -4.38
C TYR A 11 6.42 -11.05 -4.34
N MET A 12 5.35 -10.29 -4.61
CA MET A 12 5.31 -8.83 -4.52
C MET A 12 4.73 -8.33 -3.19
N ASP A 13 4.39 -9.21 -2.26
CA ASP A 13 3.71 -8.83 -1.03
C ASP A 13 4.58 -8.01 -0.06
N GLY A 14 5.91 -8.26 -0.06
CA GLY A 14 6.86 -7.45 0.70
C GLY A 14 7.22 -7.99 2.08
N VAL A 15 7.06 -9.29 2.36
CA VAL A 15 7.28 -9.92 3.67
C VAL A 15 8.62 -10.69 3.68
N PRO A 16 9.69 -10.15 4.30
CA PRO A 16 10.98 -10.81 4.37
C PRO A 16 10.91 -12.18 5.02
N GLY A 17 11.53 -13.18 4.40
CA GLY A 17 11.53 -14.57 4.88
C GLY A 17 10.26 -15.36 4.59
N ILE A 18 9.23 -14.72 4.02
CA ILE A 18 7.99 -15.39 3.58
C ILE A 18 7.82 -15.25 2.07
N THR A 19 7.73 -14.02 1.54
CA THR A 19 7.47 -13.78 0.12
C THR A 19 8.70 -13.32 -0.66
N GLN A 20 9.73 -12.82 0.02
CA GLN A 20 11.00 -12.41 -0.59
C GLN A 20 12.16 -12.35 0.42
N CYS A 21 13.39 -12.22 -0.09
CA CYS A 21 14.52 -11.76 0.72
C CYS A 21 14.45 -10.23 0.94
N PRO A 22 15.06 -9.69 2.02
CA PRO A 22 15.22 -8.25 2.20
C PRO A 22 16.00 -7.60 1.05
N ILE A 23 15.67 -6.35 0.73
CA ILE A 23 16.45 -5.53 -0.21
C ILE A 23 17.72 -5.08 0.54
N PRO A 24 18.93 -5.41 0.05
CA PRO A 24 20.16 -5.04 0.75
C PRO A 24 20.44 -3.53 0.65
N PRO A 25 21.27 -2.97 1.55
CA PRO A 25 21.74 -1.59 1.43
C PRO A 25 22.36 -1.31 0.05
N GLY A 26 21.96 -0.21 -0.59
CA GLY A 26 22.38 0.13 -1.95
C GLY A 26 21.72 -0.71 -3.06
N GLY A 27 20.91 -1.70 -2.71
CA GLY A 27 20.11 -2.48 -3.66
C GLY A 27 18.81 -1.77 -4.04
N SER A 28 18.21 -2.26 -5.12
CA SER A 28 16.90 -1.81 -5.60
C SER A 28 16.03 -3.00 -5.96
N TYR A 29 14.72 -2.88 -5.74
CA TYR A 29 13.74 -3.87 -6.15
C TYR A 29 12.50 -3.16 -6.68
N THR A 30 11.95 -3.64 -7.79
CA THR A 30 10.72 -3.10 -8.37
C THR A 30 9.55 -3.99 -7.99
N TYR A 31 8.65 -3.47 -7.18
CA TYR A 31 7.35 -4.09 -6.95
C TYR A 31 6.45 -3.85 -8.16
N ASN A 32 6.02 -4.93 -8.81
CA ASN A 32 5.17 -4.87 -10.00
C ASN A 32 4.02 -5.87 -9.88
N PHE A 33 2.82 -5.35 -9.60
CA PHE A 33 1.60 -6.13 -9.49
C PHE A 33 0.41 -5.30 -9.96
N THR A 34 -0.64 -5.99 -10.41
CA THR A 34 -1.85 -5.37 -10.92
C THR A 34 -2.98 -5.48 -9.91
N ILE A 35 -3.70 -4.38 -9.70
CA ILE A 35 -4.91 -4.34 -8.87
C ILE A 35 -6.12 -4.45 -9.81
N SER A 36 -6.82 -5.58 -9.77
CA SER A 36 -7.93 -5.87 -10.71
C SER A 36 -9.33 -5.63 -10.15
N ASP A 37 -9.53 -5.91 -8.86
CA ASP A 37 -10.85 -6.11 -8.25
C ASP A 37 -10.89 -5.56 -6.82
N GLN A 38 -10.10 -4.50 -6.58
CA GLN A 38 -10.04 -3.78 -5.30
C GLN A 38 -9.99 -2.29 -5.55
N SER A 39 -10.73 -1.56 -4.73
CA SER A 39 -10.67 -0.11 -4.55
C SER A 39 -10.83 0.20 -3.05
N GLY A 40 -10.50 1.41 -2.65
CA GLY A 40 -10.59 1.89 -1.27
C GLY A 40 -9.29 2.46 -0.71
N THR A 41 -9.30 2.67 0.60
CA THR A 41 -8.20 3.25 1.37
C THR A 41 -7.36 2.14 2.00
N TYR A 42 -6.09 2.09 1.61
CA TYR A 42 -5.09 1.15 2.08
C TYR A 42 -3.84 1.91 2.54
N TRP A 43 -2.77 1.18 2.81
CA TRP A 43 -1.48 1.75 3.19
C TRP A 43 -0.34 0.80 2.86
N TRP A 44 0.88 1.31 2.90
CA TRP A 44 2.10 0.54 2.78
C TRP A 44 3.00 0.83 3.97
N HIS A 45 3.83 -0.15 4.34
CA HIS A 45 4.82 0.00 5.39
C HIS A 45 5.96 -0.99 5.16
N SER A 46 7.13 -0.71 5.76
CA SER A 46 8.18 -1.71 5.86
C SER A 46 7.66 -2.94 6.59
N HIS A 47 7.94 -4.11 6.06
CA HIS A 47 7.74 -5.37 6.78
C HIS A 47 9.06 -5.93 7.34
N TYR A 48 10.16 -5.17 7.24
CA TYR A 48 11.46 -5.55 7.74
C TYR A 48 11.73 -4.92 9.11
N SER A 49 11.85 -5.79 10.12
CA SER A 49 12.17 -5.41 11.51
C SER A 49 11.24 -4.29 12.01
N ASN A 50 11.79 -3.30 12.73
CA ASN A 50 11.03 -2.22 13.36
C ASN A 50 10.93 -0.98 12.46
N ALA A 51 11.35 -1.05 11.19
CA ALA A 51 11.42 0.12 10.33
C ALA A 51 10.05 0.79 10.07
N MET A 52 8.94 0.07 10.23
CA MET A 52 7.62 0.69 10.27
C MET A 52 7.49 1.66 11.46
N ALA A 53 7.85 1.24 12.66
CA ALA A 53 7.81 2.11 13.84
C ALA A 53 8.76 3.32 13.70
N ASP A 54 9.91 3.12 13.02
CA ASP A 54 10.86 4.19 12.73
C ASP A 54 10.38 5.17 11.63
N GLY A 55 9.17 4.99 11.08
CA GLY A 55 8.53 5.93 10.16
C GLY A 55 8.43 5.50 8.69
N LEU A 56 8.81 4.26 8.34
CA LEU A 56 8.75 3.79 6.96
C LEU A 56 7.36 3.24 6.61
N TRP A 57 6.42 4.15 6.34
CA TRP A 57 5.04 3.85 5.95
C TRP A 57 4.42 4.99 5.16
N GLY A 58 3.24 4.76 4.58
CA GLY A 58 2.46 5.79 3.91
C GLY A 58 1.07 5.30 3.50
N PRO A 59 0.13 6.23 3.24
CA PRO A 59 -1.17 5.88 2.69
C PRO A 59 -1.06 5.34 1.27
N LEU A 60 -2.00 4.47 0.87
CA LEU A 60 -2.14 3.92 -0.46
C LEU A 60 -3.63 3.96 -0.85
N ILE A 61 -4.02 4.85 -1.75
CA ILE A 61 -5.42 4.99 -2.17
C ILE A 61 -5.60 4.36 -3.55
N VAL A 62 -6.57 3.46 -3.67
CA VAL A 62 -6.95 2.85 -4.94
C VAL A 62 -8.35 3.35 -5.30
N HIS A 63 -8.42 4.32 -6.21
CA HIS A 63 -9.70 4.88 -6.65
C HIS A 63 -10.52 3.84 -7.42
N SER A 64 -11.82 3.80 -7.15
CA SER A 64 -12.75 3.01 -7.95
C SER A 64 -12.93 3.64 -9.32
N VAL A 65 -12.83 2.84 -10.38
CA VAL A 65 -13.20 3.28 -11.73
C VAL A 65 -14.72 3.49 -11.89
N HIS A 66 -15.52 2.92 -10.98
CA HIS A 66 -16.98 3.05 -10.92
C HIS A 66 -17.41 3.70 -9.60
N GLU A 67 -16.72 4.75 -9.15
CA GLU A 67 -17.04 5.45 -7.91
C GLU A 67 -18.46 6.07 -7.99
N PRO A 68 -19.42 5.63 -7.15
CA PRO A 68 -20.78 6.17 -7.18
C PRO A 68 -20.84 7.60 -6.65
N ILE A 69 -19.94 7.96 -5.72
CA ILE A 69 -19.90 9.27 -5.05
C ILE A 69 -18.80 10.15 -5.69
N GLN A 70 -19.19 11.26 -6.31
CA GLN A 70 -18.28 12.09 -7.11
C GLN A 70 -17.96 13.44 -6.48
N ARG A 71 -16.68 13.82 -6.54
CA ARG A 71 -16.22 15.15 -6.12
C ARG A 71 -16.91 16.25 -6.94
N GLY A 72 -17.37 17.29 -6.26
CA GLY A 72 -18.11 18.42 -6.84
C GLY A 72 -19.61 18.16 -7.04
N ARG A 73 -20.08 16.91 -6.89
CA ARG A 73 -21.52 16.57 -6.84
C ARG A 73 -21.96 16.19 -5.44
N ASP A 74 -21.22 15.28 -4.81
CA ASP A 74 -21.59 14.68 -3.53
C ASP A 74 -20.67 15.10 -2.37
N TYR A 75 -19.45 15.55 -2.66
CA TYR A 75 -18.50 16.13 -1.69
C TYR A 75 -17.56 17.15 -2.35
N ASP A 76 -17.08 18.13 -1.58
CA ASP A 76 -16.20 19.18 -2.12
C ASP A 76 -14.73 18.71 -2.24
N GLU A 77 -14.28 17.98 -1.22
CA GLU A 77 -12.87 17.63 -1.03
C GLU A 77 -12.70 16.25 -0.42
N ASP A 78 -11.62 15.58 -0.84
CA ASP A 78 -11.15 14.34 -0.23
C ASP A 78 -9.82 14.63 0.50
N ARG A 79 -9.62 13.98 1.64
CA ARG A 79 -8.49 14.21 2.55
C ARG A 79 -8.04 12.90 3.16
N ILE A 80 -6.73 12.66 3.10
CA ILE A 80 -6.12 11.51 3.77
C ILE A 80 -5.72 11.94 5.18
N VAL A 81 -6.30 11.29 6.18
CA VAL A 81 -5.85 11.37 7.57
C VAL A 81 -5.20 10.05 7.92
N PHE A 82 -3.90 10.08 8.21
CA PHE A 82 -3.13 8.91 8.60
C PHE A 82 -2.69 9.07 10.05
N VAL A 83 -3.01 8.10 10.90
CA VAL A 83 -2.78 8.18 12.36
C VAL A 83 -1.71 7.19 12.74
N THR A 84 -0.65 7.68 13.40
CA THR A 84 0.42 6.86 13.97
C THR A 84 0.75 7.31 15.39
N ASP A 85 1.45 6.44 16.11
CA ASP A 85 2.19 6.79 17.31
C ASP A 85 3.52 7.48 16.95
N TRP A 86 4.22 7.94 18.01
CA TRP A 86 5.58 8.46 17.98
C TRP A 86 6.27 8.20 19.33
#